data_AF-H2AWR1-F1
#
_entry.id   AF-H2AWR1-F1
#
_cell.length_a   1.000
_cell.length_b   1.000
_cell.length_c   1.000
_cell.angle_alpha   90.00
_cell.angle_beta   90.00
_cell.angle_gamma   90.00
#
_symmetry.space_group_name_H-M   'P 1'
#
loop_
_entity.id
_entity.type
_entity.pdbx_description
1 polymer ?
#
loop_
_entity_poly.entity_id
_entity_poly.type
_entity_poly.pdbx_seq_one_letter_code
_entity_poly.pdbx_strand_id
1 'polypeptide(L)'
;MDTIPETLSSSVKSTTSNTFQNDRKRRDNINERIQELLTLIPSEFFADYYNGSAGTDSSGPGTMSDTPGSAAKAKGTGTKDGKPNKGQILTQAVEYITNLQNQVDIKNREEIELMMKVQSLIKKTGAIIKDINLDNTSAEVELAKIGVGPLAGTAEQTADSKSNEIMNSNGYSEYD
;
A
#
# COMPACT_ATOMS: atom_id res chain seq x y z
N MET A 1 -8.15 34.79 69.11
CA MET A 1 -8.38 35.31 67.75
C MET A 1 -7.48 34.48 66.86
N ASP A 2 -7.93 33.26 66.55
CA ASP A 2 -7.09 32.24 65.93
C ASP A 2 -7.31 32.24 64.42
N THR A 3 -6.22 32.50 63.72
CA THR A 3 -6.09 32.63 62.27
C THR A 3 -6.21 31.24 61.61
N ILE A 4 -7.21 31.05 60.76
CA ILE A 4 -7.36 29.84 59.92
C ILE A 4 -6.43 29.99 58.71
N PRO A 5 -5.56 29.02 58.38
CA PRO A 5 -4.73 29.08 57.18
C PRO A 5 -5.55 28.66 55.94
N GLU A 6 -5.40 29.44 54.87
CA GLU A 6 -5.94 29.14 53.54
C GLU A 6 -5.44 27.78 53.03
N THR A 7 -6.37 26.91 52.68
CA THR A 7 -6.07 25.66 51.96
C THR A 7 -5.79 25.99 50.50
N LEU A 8 -4.51 25.95 50.12
CA LEU A 8 -4.06 25.98 48.74
C LEU A 8 -4.70 24.80 47.98
N SER A 9 -5.65 25.11 47.08
CA SER A 9 -6.22 24.17 46.13
C SER A 9 -5.14 23.76 45.12
N SER A 10 -4.48 22.62 45.37
CA SER A 10 -3.51 22.04 44.45
C SER A 10 -4.26 21.41 43.26
N SER A 11 -4.26 22.14 42.14
CA SER A 11 -4.75 21.64 40.86
C SER A 11 -3.82 20.54 40.34
N VAL A 12 -4.11 19.29 40.71
CA VAL A 12 -3.58 18.12 40.02
C VAL A 12 -4.25 18.08 38.65
N LYS A 13 -3.58 18.60 37.62
CA LYS A 13 -4.03 18.47 36.24
C LYS A 13 -4.16 16.97 35.93
N SER A 14 -5.38 16.55 35.66
CA SER A 14 -5.81 15.17 35.45
C SER A 14 -5.08 14.51 34.28
N THR A 15 -4.06 13.71 34.57
CA THR A 15 -3.41 12.81 33.61
C THR A 15 -4.43 11.95 32.83
N THR A 16 -5.55 11.62 33.48
CA THR A 16 -6.66 10.83 32.91
C THR A 16 -7.42 11.53 31.79
N SER A 17 -7.52 12.87 31.76
CA SER A 17 -8.23 13.56 30.65
C SER A 17 -7.42 13.60 29.36
N ASN A 18 -6.09 13.64 29.48
CA ASN A 18 -5.19 13.61 28.34
C ASN A 18 -5.18 12.24 27.64
N THR A 19 -5.30 11.14 28.39
CA THR A 19 -5.41 9.78 27.80
C THR A 19 -6.68 9.62 26.97
N PHE A 20 -7.85 10.07 27.45
CA PHE A 20 -9.09 9.98 26.66
C PHE A 20 -9.05 10.84 25.39
N GLN A 21 -8.42 12.02 25.44
CA GLN A 21 -8.23 12.85 24.25
C GLN A 21 -7.27 12.21 23.24
N ASN A 22 -6.17 11.63 23.72
CA ASN A 22 -5.23 10.91 22.87
C ASN A 22 -5.84 9.64 22.28
N ASP A 23 -6.63 8.88 23.03
CA ASP A 23 -7.33 7.70 22.51
C ASP A 23 -8.38 8.07 21.47
N ARG A 24 -9.08 9.19 21.64
CA ARG A 24 -9.98 9.70 20.61
C ARG A 24 -9.22 10.06 19.34
N LYS A 25 -8.13 10.83 19.45
CA LYS A 25 -7.26 11.16 18.29
C LYS A 25 -6.71 9.92 17.60
N ARG A 26 -6.24 8.92 18.35
CA ARG A 26 -5.74 7.65 17.80
C ARG A 26 -6.84 6.90 17.05
N ARG A 27 -8.04 6.81 17.62
CA ARG A 27 -9.18 6.16 16.97
C ARG A 27 -9.60 6.87 15.69
N ASP A 28 -9.61 8.20 15.70
CA ASP A 28 -9.98 9.00 14.54
C ASP A 28 -8.94 8.86 13.43
N ASN A 29 -7.64 8.88 13.77
CA ASN A 29 -6.57 8.64 12.81
C ASN A 29 -6.61 7.21 12.22
N ILE A 30 -6.87 6.18 13.03
CA ILE A 30 -7.06 4.81 12.52
C ILE A 30 -8.24 4.74 11.55
N ASN A 31 -9.35 5.42 11.87
CA ASN A 31 -10.51 5.42 11.00
C ASN A 31 -10.23 6.11 9.66
N GLU A 32 -9.51 7.22 9.69
CA GLU A 32 -9.07 7.94 8.50
C GLU A 32 -8.21 7.04 7.60
N ARG A 33 -7.23 6.33 8.17
CA ARG A 33 -6.40 5.38 7.41
C ARG A 33 -7.18 4.21 6.81
N ILE A 34 -8.18 3.69 7.53
CA ILE A 34 -9.06 2.63 6.98
C ILE A 34 -9.92 3.18 5.83
N GLN A 35 -10.35 4.44 5.91
CA GLN A 35 -11.12 5.07 4.82
C GLN A 35 -10.25 5.39 3.62
N GLU A 36 -9.02 5.88 3.83
CA GLU A 36 -8.02 6.06 2.78
C GLU A 36 -7.76 4.74 2.05
N LEU A 37 -7.58 3.64 2.79
CA LEU A 37 -7.37 2.31 2.24
C LEU A 37 -8.53 1.84 1.34
N LEU A 38 -9.78 2.15 1.71
CA LEU A 38 -10.94 1.88 0.86
C LEU A 38 -10.86 2.59 -0.50
N THR A 39 -10.25 3.78 -0.57
CA THR A 39 -10.13 4.52 -1.83
C THR A 39 -9.04 3.97 -2.76
N LEU A 40 -8.06 3.24 -2.22
CA LEU A 40 -6.96 2.65 -2.98
C LEU A 40 -7.31 1.28 -3.58
N ILE A 41 -8.23 0.56 -2.93
CA ILE A 41 -8.64 -0.77 -3.38
C ILE A 41 -9.66 -0.62 -4.52
N PRO A 42 -9.45 -1.26 -5.68
CA PRO A 42 -10.39 -1.19 -6.78
C PRO A 42 -11.78 -1.70 -6.42
N SER A 43 -12.82 -1.06 -6.96
CA SER A 43 -14.21 -1.33 -6.58
C SER A 43 -14.69 -2.75 -6.88
N GLU A 44 -14.05 -3.44 -7.84
CA GLU A 44 -14.32 -4.83 -8.20
C GLU A 44 -14.06 -5.80 -7.05
N PHE A 45 -13.11 -5.51 -6.16
CA PHE A 45 -12.86 -6.29 -4.95
C PHE A 45 -14.04 -6.19 -3.96
N PHE A 46 -14.94 -5.24 -4.18
CA PHE A 46 -16.13 -5.07 -3.34
C PHE A 46 -17.45 -5.40 -4.04
N ALA A 47 -17.43 -5.89 -5.28
CA ALA A 47 -18.63 -6.16 -6.06
C ALA A 47 -19.63 -7.09 -5.34
N ASP A 48 -19.13 -8.14 -4.71
CA ASP A 48 -19.92 -9.11 -3.93
C ASP A 48 -20.64 -8.45 -2.73
N TYR A 49 -20.07 -7.39 -2.17
CA TYR A 49 -20.66 -6.68 -1.02
C TYR A 49 -21.70 -5.65 -1.45
N TYR A 50 -21.54 -5.00 -2.60
CA TYR A 50 -22.52 -4.05 -3.14
C TYR A 50 -23.75 -4.76 -3.72
N ASN A 51 -23.56 -5.92 -4.34
CA ASN A 51 -24.65 -6.69 -4.96
C ASN A 51 -25.59 -7.36 -3.95
N GLY A 52 -25.17 -7.51 -2.70
CA GLY A 52 -26.02 -8.01 -1.61
C GLY A 52 -27.16 -7.08 -1.19
N SER A 53 -27.18 -5.82 -1.67
CA SER A 53 -28.21 -4.82 -1.37
C SER A 53 -29.23 -4.61 -2.51
N ALA A 54 -29.01 -5.15 -3.71
CA ALA A 54 -29.81 -4.84 -4.91
C ALA A 54 -30.82 -5.93 -5.30
N GLY A 55 -31.16 -6.85 -4.39
CA GLY A 55 -32.03 -7.99 -4.73
C GLY A 55 -32.63 -8.68 -3.53
N THR A 56 -33.52 -8.02 -2.80
CA THR A 56 -34.56 -8.71 -2.04
C THR A 56 -35.81 -7.88 -2.14
N ASP A 57 -36.47 -7.96 -3.30
CA ASP A 57 -37.88 -7.63 -3.51
C ASP A 57 -38.25 -8.12 -4.92
N SER A 58 -38.43 -9.45 -5.07
CA SER A 58 -39.45 -10.10 -5.93
C SER A 58 -39.15 -11.59 -6.23
N SER A 59 -40.01 -12.46 -5.68
CA SER A 59 -40.66 -13.60 -6.36
C SER A 59 -39.83 -14.75 -6.98
N GLY A 60 -39.76 -15.90 -6.29
CA GLY A 60 -39.42 -17.20 -6.91
C GLY A 60 -39.32 -18.36 -5.90
N PRO A 61 -40.06 -19.48 -6.05
CA PRO A 61 -40.31 -20.43 -4.96
C PRO A 61 -39.29 -21.57 -4.87
N GLY A 62 -38.95 -21.94 -3.64
CA GLY A 62 -38.60 -23.30 -3.19
C GLY A 62 -37.56 -24.09 -3.98
N THR A 63 -36.34 -24.18 -3.46
CA THR A 63 -35.52 -25.39 -3.64
C THR A 63 -34.77 -25.66 -2.34
N MET A 64 -35.25 -26.64 -1.59
CA MET A 64 -34.51 -27.27 -0.50
C MET A 64 -33.33 -28.01 -1.14
N SER A 65 -32.10 -27.53 -0.97
CA SER A 65 -30.91 -28.34 -1.20
C SER A 65 -30.13 -28.42 0.11
N ASP A 66 -30.41 -29.48 0.86
CA ASP A 66 -29.53 -29.99 1.91
C ASP A 66 -28.20 -30.40 1.25
N THR A 67 -27.15 -29.63 1.48
CA THR A 67 -25.76 -30.03 1.21
C THR A 67 -24.89 -29.42 2.29
N PRO A 68 -24.41 -30.21 3.27
CA PRO A 68 -23.56 -29.73 4.34
C PRO A 68 -22.11 -29.75 3.87
N GLY A 69 -21.57 -28.60 3.47
CA GLY A 69 -20.14 -28.53 3.13
C GLY A 69 -19.72 -27.41 2.19
N SER A 70 -20.09 -26.17 2.47
CA SER A 70 -19.29 -25.02 2.04
C SER A 70 -19.58 -23.84 2.94
N ALA A 71 -18.52 -23.36 3.59
CA ALA A 71 -18.54 -22.28 4.53
C ALA A 71 -19.35 -21.10 3.97
N ALA A 72 -20.36 -20.69 4.72
CA ALA A 72 -21.15 -19.50 4.47
C ALA A 72 -20.21 -18.28 4.35
N LYS A 73 -19.94 -17.85 3.11
CA LYS A 73 -19.44 -16.49 2.86
C LYS A 73 -20.51 -15.54 3.40
N ALA A 74 -20.16 -14.84 4.46
CA ALA A 74 -21.07 -14.03 5.27
C ALA A 74 -21.91 -13.07 4.41
N LYS A 75 -23.22 -13.34 4.39
CA LYS A 75 -24.26 -12.57 3.73
C LYS A 75 -24.39 -11.20 4.42
N GLY A 76 -24.13 -10.13 3.68
CA GLY A 76 -24.58 -8.75 3.95
C GLY A 76 -24.23 -8.16 5.33
N THR A 77 -22.96 -7.85 5.60
CA THR A 77 -22.54 -7.06 6.78
C THR A 77 -22.10 -5.64 6.44
N GLY A 78 -22.60 -5.09 5.33
CA GLY A 78 -22.37 -3.69 4.96
C GLY A 78 -22.91 -2.73 6.02
N THR A 79 -22.32 -1.53 6.10
CA THR A 79 -22.84 -0.45 6.95
C THR A 79 -24.20 0.03 6.45
N LYS A 80 -24.97 0.78 7.26
CA LYS A 80 -26.31 1.30 6.89
C LYS A 80 -26.34 2.05 5.55
N ASP A 81 -25.19 2.53 5.09
CA ASP A 81 -25.01 3.29 3.84
C ASP A 81 -24.68 2.39 2.63
N GLY A 82 -24.72 1.06 2.78
CA GLY A 82 -24.33 0.10 1.74
C GLY A 82 -22.82 0.01 1.49
N LYS A 83 -22.02 0.78 2.25
CA LYS A 83 -20.55 0.81 2.14
C LYS A 83 -19.93 -0.38 2.90
N PRO A 84 -18.80 -0.92 2.40
CA PRO A 84 -18.10 -2.02 3.05
C PRO A 84 -17.68 -1.64 4.48
N ASN A 85 -17.80 -2.60 5.40
CA ASN A 85 -17.42 -2.42 6.79
C ASN A 85 -15.89 -2.49 6.96
N LYS A 86 -15.38 -2.07 8.12
CA LYS A 86 -13.92 -2.05 8.39
C LYS A 86 -13.26 -3.42 8.22
N GLY A 87 -13.92 -4.50 8.64
CA GLY A 87 -13.41 -5.85 8.45
C GLY A 87 -13.30 -6.22 6.97
N GLN A 88 -14.32 -5.91 6.18
CA GLN A 88 -14.35 -6.12 4.73
C GLN A 88 -13.27 -5.30 4.02
N ILE A 89 -13.09 -4.03 4.39
CA ILE A 89 -12.02 -3.18 3.84
C ILE A 89 -10.65 -3.81 4.10
N LEU A 90 -10.39 -4.25 5.33
CA LEU A 90 -9.12 -4.86 5.71
C LEU A 90 -8.90 -6.22 5.01
N THR A 91 -9.93 -7.05 4.91
CA THR A 91 -9.86 -8.33 4.19
C THR A 91 -9.56 -8.11 2.72
N GLN A 92 -10.27 -7.20 2.07
CA GLN A 92 -10.07 -6.90 0.65
C GLN A 92 -8.72 -6.20 0.39
N ALA A 93 -8.21 -5.44 1.35
CA ALA A 93 -6.87 -4.88 1.27
C ALA A 93 -5.80 -5.98 1.17
N VAL A 94 -5.91 -7.02 1.99
CA VAL A 94 -4.97 -8.14 1.98
C VAL A 94 -5.05 -8.91 0.66
N GLU A 95 -6.28 -9.13 0.16
CA GLU A 95 -6.51 -9.78 -1.13
C GLU A 95 -5.92 -8.96 -2.30
N TYR A 96 -6.12 -7.65 -2.29
CA TYR A 96 -5.57 -6.75 -3.31
C TYR A 96 -4.05 -6.68 -3.28
N ILE A 97 -3.42 -6.58 -2.09
CA ILE A 97 -1.95 -6.62 -1.95
C ILE A 97 -1.40 -7.93 -2.50
N THR A 98 -2.03 -9.05 -2.17
CA THR A 98 -1.63 -10.38 -2.67
C THR A 98 -1.74 -10.44 -4.20
N ASN A 99 -2.80 -9.86 -4.77
CA ASN A 99 -2.97 -9.77 -6.21
C ASN A 99 -1.86 -8.94 -6.86
N LEU A 100 -1.56 -7.75 -6.32
CA LEU A 100 -0.47 -6.89 -6.81
C LEU A 100 0.89 -7.59 -6.73
N GLN A 101 1.19 -8.29 -5.64
CA GLN A 101 2.42 -9.07 -5.48
C GLN A 101 2.54 -10.13 -6.59
N ASN A 102 1.46 -10.89 -6.84
CA ASN A 102 1.44 -11.87 -7.93
C ASN A 102 1.61 -11.23 -9.32
N GLN A 103 1.00 -10.07 -9.56
CA GLN A 103 1.18 -9.34 -10.82
C GLN A 103 2.63 -8.89 -11.02
N VAL A 104 3.27 -8.37 -9.98
CA VAL A 104 4.69 -8.00 -10.00
C VAL A 104 5.54 -9.23 -10.34
N ASP A 105 5.30 -10.36 -9.69
CA ASP A 105 6.06 -11.60 -9.94
C ASP A 105 5.90 -12.12 -11.38
N ILE A 106 4.68 -12.12 -11.90
CA ILE A 106 4.40 -12.53 -13.29
C ILE A 106 5.15 -11.62 -14.27
N LYS A 107 5.02 -10.30 -14.07
CA LYS A 107 5.65 -9.31 -14.96
C LYS A 107 7.18 -9.37 -14.88
N ASN A 108 7.72 -9.60 -13.70
CA ASN A 108 9.16 -9.79 -13.51
C ASN A 108 9.66 -11.03 -14.29
N ARG A 109 8.93 -12.15 -14.27
CA ARG A 109 9.30 -13.34 -15.06
C ARG A 109 9.24 -13.08 -16.57
N GLU A 110 8.19 -12.41 -17.05
CA GLU A 110 8.06 -12.02 -18.46
C GLU A 110 9.23 -11.12 -18.91
N GLU A 111 9.61 -10.16 -18.06
CA GLU A 111 10.74 -9.25 -18.32
C GLU A 111 12.06 -10.02 -18.40
N ILE A 112 12.33 -10.95 -17.48
CA ILE A 112 13.53 -11.81 -17.51
C ILE A 112 13.60 -12.60 -18.82
N GLU A 113 12.49 -13.21 -19.25
CA GLU A 113 12.44 -13.95 -20.52
C GLU A 113 12.79 -13.06 -21.71
N LEU A 114 12.22 -11.85 -21.75
CA LEU A 114 12.51 -10.86 -22.79
C LEU A 114 13.98 -10.42 -22.76
N MET A 115 14.54 -10.14 -21.58
CA MET A 115 15.95 -9.79 -21.40
C MET A 115 16.86 -10.91 -21.91
N MET A 116 16.60 -12.17 -21.55
CA MET A 116 17.38 -13.32 -22.04
C MET A 116 17.31 -13.47 -23.56
N LYS A 117 16.14 -13.21 -24.15
CA LYS A 117 15.95 -13.25 -25.61
C LYS A 117 16.72 -12.12 -26.30
N VAL A 118 16.67 -10.91 -25.76
CA VAL A 118 17.44 -9.76 -26.27
C VAL A 118 18.93 -10.05 -26.18
N GLN A 119 19.45 -10.53 -25.04
CA GLN A 119 20.85 -10.92 -24.89
C GLN A 119 21.26 -12.02 -25.89
N SER A 120 20.38 -13.00 -26.13
CA SER A 120 20.63 -14.06 -27.12
C SER A 120 20.70 -13.53 -28.55
N LEU A 121 19.87 -12.54 -28.90
CA LEU A 121 19.88 -11.90 -30.21
C LEU A 121 21.10 -11.01 -30.39
N ILE A 122 21.48 -10.22 -29.38
CA ILE A 122 22.72 -9.42 -29.36
C ILE A 122 23.93 -10.30 -29.68
N LYS A 123 24.05 -11.45 -29.01
CA LYS A 123 25.14 -12.41 -29.25
C LYS A 123 25.16 -12.95 -30.68
N LYS A 124 24.00 -13.18 -31.29
CA LYS A 124 23.90 -13.69 -32.66
C LYS A 124 24.18 -12.63 -33.72
N THR A 125 23.73 -11.40 -33.50
CA THR A 125 23.84 -10.30 -34.48
C THR A 125 25.17 -9.54 -34.34
N GLY A 126 25.83 -9.62 -33.19
CA GLY A 126 27.04 -8.83 -32.91
C GLY A 126 26.76 -7.33 -32.74
N ALA A 127 25.48 -6.96 -32.55
CA ALA A 127 25.07 -5.58 -32.36
C ALA A 127 25.38 -5.11 -30.93
N ILE A 128 25.95 -3.92 -30.78
CA ILE A 128 26.21 -3.32 -29.47
C ILE A 128 25.02 -2.42 -29.12
N ILE A 129 24.23 -2.82 -28.12
CA ILE A 129 23.11 -2.03 -27.58
C ILE A 129 23.59 -1.39 -26.27
N LYS A 130 23.56 -0.05 -26.19
CA LYS A 130 24.03 0.72 -25.01
C LYS A 130 22.91 1.47 -24.29
N ASP A 131 21.72 1.47 -24.88
CA ASP A 131 20.56 2.26 -24.53
C ASP A 131 19.51 1.48 -23.72
N ILE A 132 19.75 0.19 -23.45
CA ILE A 132 18.82 -0.69 -22.73
C ILE A 132 19.52 -1.30 -21.52
N ASN A 133 18.87 -1.22 -20.35
CA ASN A 133 19.30 -1.94 -19.15
C ASN A 133 19.00 -3.44 -19.31
N LEU A 134 20.06 -4.26 -19.29
CA LEU A 134 19.98 -5.72 -19.41
C LEU A 134 20.50 -6.44 -18.16
N ASP A 135 20.81 -5.70 -17.11
CA ASP A 135 21.46 -6.22 -15.90
C ASP A 135 20.45 -6.47 -14.77
N ASN A 136 19.43 -5.61 -14.65
CA ASN A 136 18.42 -5.70 -13.60
C ASN A 136 17.02 -5.45 -14.16
N THR A 137 16.01 -6.13 -13.62
CA THR A 137 14.62 -5.93 -14.04
C THR A 137 14.05 -4.64 -13.45
N SER A 138 13.00 -4.12 -14.08
CA SER A 138 12.27 -2.95 -13.58
C SER A 138 11.72 -3.17 -12.16
N ALA A 139 11.27 -4.40 -11.87
CA ALA A 139 10.82 -4.80 -10.55
C ALA A 139 11.94 -4.72 -9.51
N GLU A 140 13.14 -5.25 -9.80
CA GLU A 140 14.28 -5.20 -8.88
C GLU A 140 14.69 -3.76 -8.55
N VAL A 141 14.64 -2.86 -9.54
CA VAL A 141 14.97 -1.43 -9.36
C VAL A 141 13.93 -0.72 -8.47
N GLU A 142 12.64 -0.96 -8.68
CA GLU A 142 11.59 -0.29 -7.90
C GLU A 142 11.46 -0.88 -6.49
N LEU A 143 11.60 -2.21 -6.34
CA LEU A 143 11.62 -2.88 -5.04
C LEU A 143 12.82 -2.42 -4.20
N ALA A 144 13.96 -2.11 -4.82
CA ALA A 144 15.11 -1.56 -4.11
C ALA A 144 14.79 -0.23 -3.40
N LYS A 145 13.98 0.64 -4.01
CA LYS A 145 13.60 1.95 -3.44
C LYS A 145 12.79 1.83 -2.16
N ILE A 146 11.99 0.77 -2.05
CA ILE A 146 11.22 0.45 -0.85
C ILE A 146 11.99 -0.50 0.10
N GLY A 147 13.27 -0.76 -0.18
CA GLY A 147 14.16 -1.53 0.68
C GLY A 147 13.95 -3.04 0.63
N VAL A 148 13.38 -3.58 -0.45
CA VAL A 148 13.20 -5.03 -0.66
C VAL A 148 14.02 -5.55 -1.84
N GLY A 149 14.55 -6.77 -1.67
CA GLY A 149 15.32 -7.47 -2.70
C GLY A 149 16.84 -7.24 -2.65
N PRO A 150 17.60 -7.86 -3.57
CA PRO A 150 19.07 -7.87 -3.54
C PRO A 150 19.72 -6.51 -3.79
N LEU A 151 19.00 -5.61 -4.48
CA LEU A 151 19.46 -4.25 -4.77
C LEU A 151 19.08 -3.25 -3.65
N ALA A 152 18.41 -3.71 -2.58
CA ALA A 152 18.11 -2.86 -1.43
C ALA A 152 19.41 -2.32 -0.82
N GLY A 153 19.50 -0.99 -0.65
CA GLY A 153 20.66 -0.31 -0.09
C GLY A 153 21.74 0.12 -1.09
N THR A 154 21.70 -0.31 -2.35
CA THR A 154 22.57 0.24 -3.42
C THR A 154 21.91 1.41 -4.17
N ALA A 155 20.57 1.45 -4.18
CA ALA A 155 19.77 2.46 -4.87
C ALA A 155 19.94 3.88 -4.30
N GLU A 156 20.32 4.04 -3.03
CA GLU A 156 20.54 5.37 -2.42
C GLU A 156 21.82 6.06 -2.93
N GLN A 157 22.78 5.35 -3.53
CA GLN A 157 24.07 5.94 -3.92
C GLN A 157 24.08 6.57 -5.34
N THR A 158 23.12 6.24 -6.20
CA THR A 158 23.09 6.76 -7.57
C THR A 158 22.41 8.12 -7.71
N ALA A 159 21.61 8.56 -6.72
CA ALA A 159 21.00 9.89 -6.72
C ALA A 159 22.00 10.99 -6.31
N ASP A 160 22.87 10.74 -5.32
CA ASP A 160 23.83 11.73 -4.81
C ASP A 160 25.04 11.97 -5.73
N SER A 161 25.34 11.02 -6.62
CA SER A 161 26.51 11.12 -7.50
C SER A 161 26.31 12.12 -8.67
N LYS A 162 25.06 12.40 -9.09
CA LYS A 162 24.80 13.35 -10.20
C LYS A 162 24.83 14.82 -9.79
N SER A 163 24.64 15.13 -8.52
CA SER A 163 24.72 16.51 -8.01
C SER A 163 26.14 17.05 -7.93
N ASN A 164 27.15 16.18 -7.81
CA ASN A 164 28.55 16.60 -7.63
C ASN A 164 29.33 16.84 -8.94
N GLU A 165 28.88 16.30 -10.08
CA GLU A 165 29.55 16.54 -11.38
C GLU A 165 29.23 17.91 -11.99
N ILE A 166 28.12 18.55 -11.61
CA ILE A 166 27.68 19.82 -12.22
C ILE A 166 28.45 21.04 -11.68
N MET A 167 29.13 20.94 -10.53
CA MET A 167 29.89 22.08 -9.96
C MET A 167 31.37 22.16 -10.37
N ASN A 168 31.92 21.15 -11.04
CA ASN A 168 33.38 21.08 -11.28
C ASN A 168 33.81 21.44 -12.72
N SER A 169 32.90 21.90 -13.60
CA SER A 169 33.22 22.22 -15.01
C SER A 169 33.35 23.71 -15.33
N ASN A 170 33.19 24.62 -14.35
CA ASN A 170 33.15 26.07 -14.60
C ASN A 170 34.44 26.85 -14.29
N GLY A 171 35.59 26.20 -14.13
CA GLY A 171 36.84 26.92 -13.84
C GLY A 171 37.98 26.44 -14.70
N TYR A 172 38.15 27.02 -15.90
CA TYR A 172 39.45 27.35 -16.54
C TYR A 172 39.19 27.96 -17.94
N SER A 173 39.19 29.28 -18.04
CA SER A 173 39.54 30.03 -19.26
C SER A 173 39.65 31.54 -18.98
N GLU A 174 40.85 32.00 -18.63
CA GLU A 174 41.33 33.40 -18.72
C GLU A 174 42.82 33.35 -18.28
N TYR A 175 43.85 33.77 -19.01
CA TYR A 175 44.03 34.77 -20.07
C TYR A 175 45.21 34.40 -20.99
N ASP A 176 45.15 34.88 -22.24
CA ASP A 176 46.30 35.23 -23.12
C ASP A 176 46.87 36.61 -22.73
#